data_AF-A0A5S5CT36-F1
#
_entry.id   AF-A0A5S5CT36-F1
#
_cell.length_a   1.000
_cell.length_b   1.000
_cell.length_c   1.000
_cell.angle_alpha   90.00
_cell.angle_beta   90.00
_cell.angle_gamma   90.00
#
_symmetry.space_group_name_H-M   'P 1'
#
loop_
_entity.id
_entity.type
_entity.pdbx_description
1 polymer ?
#
loop_
_entity_poly.entity_id
_entity_poly.type
_entity_poly.pdbx_seq_one_letter_code
_entity_poly.pdbx_strand_id
1 'polypeptide(L)'
;MTAGLAWLLRTDGHHGLGPTVLGGLLGHLGIAGSGLEVGVRVVLEGQRDETRADLVVYGGDWTIVVEAKTFAVEQDRQLDRLHAHWRNEPAPCFVFLTRGPQLQTTAEDSRGQWRALTWAQVADIARAAATSMPGAAPGVHDYIATLEAYHRV
;
A
#
# COMPACT_ATOMS: atom_id res chain seq x y z
N MET A 1 10.34 -0.91 -5.15
CA MET A 1 9.01 -1.54 -5.01
C MET A 1 7.96 -0.52 -4.60
N THR A 2 8.04 0.08 -3.41
CA THR A 2 7.04 1.06 -2.93
C THR A 2 6.81 2.25 -3.86
N ALA A 3 7.84 2.79 -4.51
CA ALA A 3 7.66 3.84 -5.52
C ALA A 3 6.78 3.41 -6.71
N GLY A 4 6.88 2.15 -7.16
CA GLY A 4 6.03 1.61 -8.21
C GLY A 4 4.58 1.38 -7.74
N LEU A 5 4.39 0.97 -6.48
CA LEU A 5 3.06 0.90 -5.87
C LEU A 5 2.43 2.29 -5.76
N ALA A 6 3.17 3.28 -5.27
CA ALA A 6 2.69 4.66 -5.20
C ALA A 6 2.32 5.19 -6.58
N TRP A 7 3.16 4.93 -7.59
CA TRP A 7 2.83 5.26 -8.98
C TRP A 7 1.52 4.63 -9.43
N LEU A 8 1.30 3.33 -9.19
CA LEU A 8 0.05 2.63 -9.56
C LEU A 8 -1.20 3.14 -8.83
N LEU A 9 -1.06 3.66 -7.60
CA LEU A 9 -2.19 4.11 -6.79
C LEU A 9 -2.62 5.55 -7.11
N ARG A 10 -1.84 6.27 -7.91
CA ARG A 10 -2.18 7.64 -8.31
C ARG A 10 -3.37 7.64 -9.27
N THR A 11 -4.47 8.24 -8.82
CA THR A 11 -5.70 8.36 -9.61
C THR A 11 -5.54 9.28 -10.82
N ASP A 12 -4.59 10.22 -10.77
CA ASP A 12 -4.21 11.15 -11.84
C ASP A 12 -3.08 10.61 -12.75
N GLY A 13 -2.59 9.40 -12.51
CA GLY A 13 -1.47 8.81 -13.23
C GLY A 13 -1.81 8.47 -14.68
N HIS A 14 -0.93 8.83 -15.62
CA HIS A 14 -1.08 8.54 -17.06
C HIS A 14 -1.01 7.05 -17.41
N HIS A 15 -0.78 6.18 -16.43
CA HIS A 15 -0.76 4.73 -16.60
C HIS A 15 -2.16 4.12 -16.71
N GLY A 16 -3.20 4.90 -16.40
CA GLY A 16 -4.59 4.55 -16.67
C GLY A 16 -5.22 3.55 -15.70
N LEU A 17 -4.56 3.16 -14.60
CA LEU A 17 -5.08 2.13 -13.69
C LEU A 17 -5.37 2.60 -12.26
N GLY A 18 -5.07 3.85 -11.93
CA GLY A 18 -5.11 4.38 -10.56
C GLY A 18 -6.40 4.04 -9.81
N PRO A 19 -7.57 4.44 -10.34
CA PRO A 19 -8.85 4.16 -9.69
C PRO A 19 -9.15 2.67 -9.51
N THR A 20 -8.85 1.84 -10.51
CA THR A 20 -9.15 0.40 -10.46
C THR A 20 -8.23 -0.33 -9.48
N VAL A 21 -6.94 0.01 -9.45
CA VAL A 21 -5.98 -0.56 -8.50
C VAL A 21 -6.30 -0.13 -7.08
N LEU A 22 -6.57 1.16 -6.87
CA LEU A 22 -6.94 1.67 -5.55
C LEU A 22 -8.26 1.06 -5.07
N GLY A 23 -9.28 0.94 -5.93
CA GLY A 23 -10.52 0.26 -5.60
C GLY A 23 -10.32 -1.20 -5.21
N GLY A 24 -9.46 -1.93 -5.93
CA GLY A 24 -9.09 -3.31 -5.59
C GLY A 24 -8.36 -3.41 -4.24
N LEU A 25 -7.46 -2.46 -3.94
CA LEU A 25 -6.78 -2.39 -2.65
C LEU A 25 -7.74 -2.08 -1.51
N LEU A 26 -8.63 -1.10 -1.66
CA LEU A 26 -9.65 -0.77 -0.67
C LEU A 26 -10.57 -1.97 -0.40
N GLY A 27 -11.03 -2.64 -1.45
CA GLY A 27 -11.84 -3.85 -1.34
C GLY A 27 -11.10 -4.99 -0.61
N HIS A 28 -9.82 -5.21 -0.93
CA HIS A 28 -8.99 -6.19 -0.25
C HIS A 28 -8.81 -5.86 1.25
N LEU A 29 -8.65 -4.58 1.57
CA LEU A 29 -8.54 -4.08 2.94
C LEU A 29 -9.92 -3.89 3.61
N GLY A 30 -11.04 -4.20 2.96
CA GLY A 30 -12.38 -3.99 3.51
C GLY A 30 -12.64 -2.54 3.95
N ILE A 31 -12.01 -1.56 3.29
CA ILE A 31 -12.22 -0.13 3.53
C ILE A 31 -13.38 0.31 2.65
N ALA A 32 -14.39 0.95 3.24
CA ALA A 32 -15.47 1.57 2.50
C ALA A 32 -14.93 2.81 1.78
N GLY A 33 -14.90 2.77 0.46
CA GLY A 33 -14.39 3.86 -0.37
C GLY A 33 -14.35 3.46 -1.84
N SER A 34 -13.96 4.40 -2.69
CA SER A 34 -13.77 4.15 -4.12
C SER A 34 -12.46 4.74 -4.62
N GLY A 35 -11.84 4.09 -5.60
CA GLY A 35 -10.68 4.65 -6.27
C GLY A 35 -10.98 5.87 -7.15
N LEU A 36 -12.25 6.27 -7.28
CA LEU A 36 -12.70 7.44 -8.03
C LEU A 36 -12.92 8.67 -7.13
N GLU A 37 -12.62 8.57 -5.84
CA GLU A 37 -12.75 9.69 -4.91
C GLU A 37 -11.89 10.88 -5.32
N VAL A 38 -12.48 12.06 -5.26
CA VAL A 38 -11.75 13.32 -5.44
C VAL A 38 -10.88 13.58 -4.22
N GLY A 39 -9.65 14.01 -4.45
CA GLY A 39 -8.72 14.38 -3.37
C GLY A 39 -7.87 13.24 -2.83
N VAL A 40 -7.90 12.05 -3.45
CA VAL A 40 -6.94 10.99 -3.14
C VAL A 40 -5.51 11.51 -3.29
N ARG A 41 -4.71 11.38 -2.22
CA ARG A 41 -3.33 11.85 -2.20
C ARG A 41 -2.39 10.72 -1.79
N VAL A 42 -1.44 10.41 -2.66
CA VAL A 42 -0.42 9.38 -2.45
C VAL A 42 0.90 10.06 -2.05
N VAL A 43 1.45 9.71 -0.89
CA VAL A 43 2.69 10.26 -0.34
C VAL A 43 3.69 9.14 -0.12
N LEU A 44 4.81 9.19 -0.83
CA LEU A 44 5.96 8.33 -0.54
C LEU A 44 6.75 8.90 0.62
N GLU A 45 7.30 8.02 1.45
CA GLU A 45 8.21 8.40 2.53
C GLU A 45 7.61 9.47 3.45
N GLY A 46 6.35 9.28 3.86
CA GLY A 46 5.60 10.21 4.70
C GLY A 46 6.29 10.39 6.05
N GLN A 47 6.92 11.55 6.26
CA GLN A 47 7.66 11.88 7.47
C GLN A 47 6.79 12.56 8.52
N ARG A 48 6.89 12.13 9.78
CA ARG A 48 6.42 12.83 10.98
C ARG A 48 7.48 12.71 12.06
N ASP A 49 8.03 13.85 12.48
CA ASP A 49 9.18 13.91 13.38
C ASP A 49 10.33 13.03 12.86
N GLU A 50 10.79 12.04 13.64
CA GLU A 50 11.83 11.07 13.26
C GLU A 50 11.26 9.77 12.67
N THR A 51 9.93 9.68 12.51
CA THR A 51 9.24 8.49 11.99
C THR A 51 8.85 8.68 10.53
N ARG A 52 9.11 7.67 9.71
CA ARG A 52 8.84 7.69 8.26
C ARG A 52 8.03 6.46 7.85
N ALA A 53 6.84 6.68 7.30
CA ALA A 53 6.07 5.64 6.64
C ALA A 53 6.55 5.48 5.19
N ASP A 54 6.71 4.26 4.69
CA ASP A 54 7.14 4.04 3.32
C ASP A 54 6.14 4.60 2.29
N LEU A 55 4.83 4.50 2.61
CA LEU A 55 3.76 5.02 1.78
C LEU A 55 2.55 5.39 2.65
N VAL A 56 1.93 6.54 2.36
CA VAL A 56 0.65 6.94 2.93
C VAL A 56 -0.31 7.31 1.81
N VAL A 57 -1.53 6.76 1.85
CA VAL A 57 -2.61 7.10 0.93
C VAL A 57 -3.73 7.75 1.73
N TYR A 58 -4.04 8.99 1.41
CA TYR A 58 -5.12 9.74 2.02
C TYR A 58 -6.34 9.68 1.10
N GLY A 59 -7.47 9.26 1.62
CA GLY A 59 -8.80 9.40 1.01
C GLY A 59 -9.62 10.49 1.69
N GLY A 60 -10.92 10.55 1.39
CA GLY A 60 -11.81 11.55 1.99
C GLY A 60 -12.03 11.33 3.50
N ASP A 61 -12.33 10.10 3.90
CA ASP A 61 -12.67 9.69 5.27
C ASP A 61 -11.84 8.50 5.77
N TRP A 62 -10.83 8.07 5.00
CA TRP A 62 -9.93 6.98 5.33
C TRP A 62 -8.46 7.35 5.05
N THR A 63 -7.54 6.67 5.73
CA THR A 63 -6.09 6.80 5.50
C THR A 63 -5.44 5.42 5.54
N ILE A 64 -4.63 5.09 4.55
CA ILE A 64 -3.82 3.86 4.54
C ILE A 64 -2.37 4.23 4.84
N VAL A 65 -1.79 3.61 5.85
CA VAL A 65 -0.37 3.77 6.21
C VAL A 65 0.33 2.45 5.95
N VAL A 66 1.32 2.45 5.07
CA VAL A 66 2.04 1.24 4.66
C VAL A 66 3.48 1.31 5.13
N GLU A 67 3.90 0.26 5.82
CA GLU A 67 5.32 -0.07 6.04
C GLU A 67 5.64 -1.30 5.21
N ALA A 68 6.64 -1.22 4.34
CA ALA A 68 6.91 -2.23 3.33
C ALA A 68 8.27 -2.89 3.54
N LYS A 69 8.27 -4.19 3.80
CA LYS A 69 9.48 -5.00 3.97
C LYS A 69 9.64 -5.99 2.83
N THR A 70 10.74 -5.84 2.09
CA THR A 70 11.17 -6.84 1.09
C THR A 70 12.34 -7.65 1.59
N PHE A 71 13.45 -6.99 1.91
CA PHE A 71 14.64 -7.64 2.46
C PHE A 71 15.20 -6.92 3.70
N ALA A 72 14.57 -5.81 4.08
CA ALA A 72 14.98 -5.00 5.21
C ALA A 72 14.50 -5.61 6.53
N VAL A 73 15.35 -5.54 7.55
CA VAL A 73 15.00 -5.89 8.93
C VAL A 73 14.11 -4.80 9.51
N GLU A 74 13.16 -5.17 10.37
CA GLU A 74 12.36 -4.21 11.14
C GLU A 74 13.24 -3.51 12.18
N GLN A 75 13.03 -2.20 12.38
CA GLN A 75 13.68 -1.49 13.48
C GLN A 75 12.86 -1.65 14.76
N ASP A 76 13.54 -1.60 15.91
CA ASP A 76 12.90 -1.72 17.21
C ASP A 76 11.69 -0.78 17.32
N ARG A 77 10.54 -1.33 17.75
CA ARG A 77 9.25 -0.64 17.92
C ARG A 77 8.79 0.25 16.76
N GLN A 78 9.26 0.00 15.52
CA GLN A 78 9.01 0.87 14.37
C GLN A 78 7.51 1.03 14.08
N LEU A 79 6.78 -0.08 14.12
CA LEU A 79 5.35 -0.11 13.84
C LEU A 79 4.53 0.59 14.93
N ASP A 80 4.95 0.51 16.20
CA ASP A 80 4.31 1.26 17.29
C ASP A 80 4.47 2.77 17.10
N ARG A 81 5.64 3.24 16.67
CA ARG A 81 5.86 4.67 16.36
C ARG A 81 4.99 5.14 15.21
N LEU A 82 4.94 4.37 14.12
CA LEU A 82 4.07 4.67 12.98
C LEU A 82 2.60 4.75 13.41
N HIS A 83 2.14 3.77 14.19
CA HIS A 83 0.79 3.79 14.73
C HIS A 83 0.53 5.04 15.58
N ALA A 84 1.42 5.40 16.49
CA ALA A 84 1.26 6.59 17.33
C ALA A 84 1.09 7.89 16.53
N HIS A 85 1.80 8.05 15.42
CA HIS A 85 1.76 9.27 14.61
C HIS A 85 0.54 9.36 13.69
N TRP A 86 -0.02 8.24 13.21
CA TRP A 86 -1.14 8.24 12.24
C TRP A 86 -2.48 7.75 12.80
N ARG A 87 -2.55 7.26 14.06
CA ARG A 87 -3.80 6.73 14.65
C ARG A 87 -4.96 7.72 14.73
N ASN A 88 -4.68 9.02 14.65
CA ASN A 88 -5.69 10.08 14.71
C ASN A 88 -6.14 10.55 13.31
N GLU A 89 -5.61 9.97 12.23
CA GLU A 89 -6.13 10.22 10.88
C GLU A 89 -7.55 9.65 10.74
N PRO A 90 -8.34 10.11 9.75
CA PRO A 90 -9.63 9.50 9.44
C PRO A 90 -9.49 8.00 9.13
N ALA A 91 -10.28 7.18 9.82
CA ALA A 91 -10.36 5.72 9.70
C ALA A 91 -9.03 5.05 9.24
N PRO A 92 -7.98 5.07 10.08
CA PRO A 92 -6.66 4.68 9.63
C PRO A 92 -6.58 3.16 9.50
N CYS A 93 -6.01 2.70 8.38
CA CYS A 93 -5.69 1.31 8.11
C CYS A 93 -4.17 1.15 8.01
N PHE A 94 -3.58 0.43 8.97
CA PHE A 94 -2.15 0.15 8.99
C PHE A 94 -1.86 -1.16 8.27
N VAL A 95 -0.94 -1.11 7.31
CA VAL A 95 -0.61 -2.22 6.43
C VAL A 95 0.87 -2.54 6.55
N PHE A 96 1.17 -3.78 6.93
CA PHE A 96 2.51 -4.33 6.88
C PHE A 96 2.65 -5.14 5.59
N LEU A 97 3.41 -4.59 4.63
CA LEU A 97 3.53 -5.12 3.28
C LEU A 97 4.81 -5.93 3.11
N THR A 98 4.69 -7.25 2.97
CA THR A 98 5.81 -8.20 3.01
C THR A 98 5.89 -9.10 1.77
N ARG A 99 6.94 -9.93 1.66
CA ARG A 99 7.07 -10.92 0.56
C ARG A 99 6.19 -12.15 0.74
N GLY A 100 5.89 -12.52 1.98
CA GLY A 100 5.10 -13.69 2.33
C GLY A 100 4.37 -13.46 3.66
N PRO A 101 3.68 -14.46 4.23
CA PRO A 101 2.80 -14.30 5.39
C PRO A 101 3.54 -14.05 6.72
N GLN A 102 4.72 -13.45 6.69
CA GLN A 102 5.49 -13.07 7.87
C GLN A 102 4.67 -12.13 8.76
N LEU A 103 4.62 -12.49 10.04
CA LEU A 103 4.01 -11.67 11.07
C LEU A 103 4.96 -10.54 11.46
N GLN A 104 4.41 -9.36 11.68
CA GLN A 104 5.12 -8.22 12.21
C GLN A 104 5.70 -8.53 13.60
N THR A 105 6.99 -8.23 13.80
CA THR A 105 7.65 -8.48 15.08
C THR A 105 7.75 -7.22 15.95
N THR A 106 7.71 -6.02 15.35
CA THR A 106 7.97 -4.75 16.04
C THR A 106 6.72 -3.93 16.38
N ALA A 107 5.53 -4.46 16.09
CA ALA A 107 4.27 -3.97 16.65
C ALA A 107 4.04 -4.70 17.98
N GLU A 108 4.50 -4.12 19.09
CA GLU A 108 4.30 -4.68 20.42
C GLU A 108 2.94 -4.23 20.96
N ASP A 109 2.76 -2.93 21.12
CA ASP A 109 1.53 -2.34 21.65
C ASP A 109 0.43 -2.25 20.58
N SER A 110 0.82 -2.11 19.31
CA SER A 110 -0.09 -1.91 18.18
C SER A 110 -0.39 -3.19 17.38
N ARG A 111 0.02 -4.38 17.84
CA ARG A 111 -0.01 -5.62 17.03
C ARG A 111 -1.33 -5.88 16.31
N GLY A 112 -2.45 -5.71 17.00
CA GLY A 112 -3.81 -5.95 16.47
C GLY A 112 -4.33 -4.89 15.49
N GLN A 113 -3.59 -3.81 15.28
CA GLN A 113 -3.96 -2.69 14.40
C GLN A 113 -3.39 -2.86 12.98
N TRP A 114 -2.39 -3.74 12.81
CA TRP A 114 -1.70 -3.96 11.54
C TRP A 114 -2.31 -5.12 10.75
N ARG A 115 -2.59 -4.87 9.48
CA ARG A 115 -3.02 -5.86 8.51
C ARG A 115 -1.84 -6.32 7.68
N ALA A 116 -1.69 -7.63 7.51
CA ALA A 116 -0.70 -8.17 6.59
C ALA A 116 -1.20 -8.04 5.15
N LEU A 117 -0.32 -7.58 4.26
CA LEU A 117 -0.50 -7.61 2.82
C LEU A 117 0.79 -8.15 2.20
N THR A 118 0.69 -8.92 1.14
CA THR A 118 1.88 -9.41 0.42
C THR A 118 2.05 -8.70 -0.91
N TRP A 119 3.28 -8.58 -1.37
CA TRP A 119 3.57 -8.10 -2.73
C TRP A 119 2.93 -8.97 -3.82
N ALA A 120 2.73 -10.27 -3.55
CA ALA A 120 1.97 -11.15 -4.45
C ALA A 120 0.50 -10.72 -4.56
N GLN A 121 -0.16 -10.39 -3.44
CA GLN A 121 -1.54 -9.87 -3.45
C GLN A 121 -1.62 -8.50 -4.15
N VAL A 122 -0.62 -7.64 -3.98
CA VAL A 122 -0.53 -6.38 -4.74
C VAL A 122 -0.44 -6.65 -6.24
N ALA A 123 0.35 -7.64 -6.67
CA ALA A 123 0.46 -8.03 -8.07
C ALA A 123 -0.87 -8.54 -8.63
N ASP A 124 -1.61 -9.34 -7.85
CA ASP A 124 -2.91 -9.87 -8.26
C ASP A 124 -3.97 -8.75 -8.42
N ILE A 125 -3.99 -7.77 -7.50
CA ILE A 125 -4.84 -6.58 -7.62
C ILE A 125 -4.50 -5.79 -8.89
N ALA A 126 -3.20 -5.53 -9.12
CA ALA A 126 -2.75 -4.80 -10.30
C ALA A 126 -3.05 -5.54 -11.62
N ARG A 127 -2.90 -6.87 -11.63
CA ARG A 127 -3.23 -7.72 -12.79
C ARG A 127 -4.72 -7.72 -13.09
N ALA A 128 -5.57 -7.81 -12.07
CA ALA A 128 -7.02 -7.75 -12.25
C ALA A 128 -7.42 -6.39 -12.86
N ALA A 129 -6.81 -5.29 -12.40
CA ALA A 129 -7.01 -3.96 -12.97
C ALA A 129 -6.54 -3.88 -14.43
N ALA A 130 -5.34 -4.37 -14.75
CA ALA A 130 -4.80 -4.36 -16.10
C ALA A 130 -5.63 -5.22 -17.08
N THR A 131 -6.18 -6.34 -16.62
CA THR A 131 -7.05 -7.22 -17.44
C THR A 131 -8.38 -6.55 -17.79
N SER A 132 -8.92 -5.74 -16.89
CA SER A 132 -10.22 -5.07 -17.07
C SER A 132 -10.14 -3.75 -17.85
N MET A 133 -8.93 -3.23 -18.09
CA MET A 133 -8.68 -1.91 -18.67
C MET A 133 -7.72 -2.03 -19.86
N PRO A 134 -8.22 -2.27 -21.09
CA PRO A 134 -7.38 -2.30 -22.27
C PRO A 134 -6.79 -0.91 -22.52
N GLY A 135 -5.46 -0.78 -22.43
CA GLY A 135 -4.76 0.50 -22.57
C GLY A 135 -3.85 0.89 -21.40
N ALA A 136 -3.65 0.00 -20.43
CA ALA A 136 -2.62 0.20 -19.40
C ALA A 136 -1.25 0.50 -20.02
N ALA A 137 -0.50 1.44 -19.44
CA ALA A 137 0.84 1.76 -19.91
C ALA A 137 1.78 0.54 -19.81
N PRO A 138 2.74 0.34 -20.74
CA PRO A 138 3.65 -0.81 -20.73
C PRO A 138 4.35 -1.04 -19.38
N GLY A 139 4.77 0.04 -18.70
CA GLY A 139 5.42 -0.03 -17.39
C GLY A 139 4.56 -0.66 -16.28
N VAL A 140 3.23 -0.72 -16.44
CA VAL A 140 2.36 -1.48 -15.54
C VAL A 140 2.69 -2.96 -15.62
N HIS A 141 2.79 -3.50 -16.84
CA HIS A 141 3.06 -4.91 -17.07
C HIS A 141 4.45 -5.29 -16.58
N ASP A 142 5.45 -4.43 -16.84
CA ASP A 142 6.81 -4.61 -16.33
C ASP A 142 6.85 -4.63 -14.81
N TYR A 143 6.10 -3.72 -14.16
CA TYR A 143 6.02 -3.68 -12.70
C TYR A 143 5.33 -4.94 -12.14
N ILE A 144 4.21 -5.37 -12.71
CA ILE A 144 3.52 -6.61 -12.33
C ILE A 144 4.47 -7.82 -12.46
N ALA A 145 5.15 -7.94 -13.60
CA ALA A 145 6.12 -9.01 -13.83
C ALA A 145 7.26 -8.98 -12.80
N THR A 146 7.73 -7.80 -12.43
CA THR A 146 8.72 -7.61 -11.36
C THR A 146 8.19 -8.10 -10.01
N LEU A 147 6.97 -7.72 -9.63
CA LEU A 147 6.37 -8.19 -8.38
C LEU A 147 6.30 -9.71 -8.33
N GLU A 148 5.87 -10.35 -9.42
CA GLU A 148 5.76 -11.81 -9.51
C GLU A 148 7.10 -12.52 -9.43
N ALA A 149 8.11 -12.01 -10.14
CA ALA A 149 9.43 -12.65 -10.21
C ALA A 149 10.15 -12.66 -8.86
N TYR A 150 9.97 -11.61 -8.04
CA TYR A 150 10.73 -11.43 -6.81
C TYR A 150 9.92 -11.74 -5.52
N HIS A 151 8.60 -11.88 -5.62
CA HIS A 151 7.72 -11.97 -4.44
C HIS A 151 6.62 -13.03 -4.49
N ARG A 152 6.56 -13.87 -5.53
CA ARG A 152 5.91 -15.18 -5.38
C ARG A 152 6.84 -16.09 -4.61
N VAL A 153 6.45 -16.43 -3.39
CA VAL A 153 7.17 -17.34 -2.49
C VAL A 153 6.31 -18.57 -2.25
#